data_AF-A0AAE1LWB6-F1
#
_entry.id   AF-A0AAE1LWB6-F1
#
_cell.length_a   1.000
_cell.length_b   1.000
_cell.length_c   1.000
_cell.angle_alpha   90.00
_cell.angle_beta   90.00
_cell.angle_gamma   90.00
#
_symmetry.space_group_name_H-M   'P 1'
#
loop_
_entity.id
_entity.type
_entity.pdbx_description
1 polymer ?
#
loop_
_entity_poly.entity_id
_entity_poly.type
_entity_poly.pdbx_seq_one_letter_code
_entity_poly.pdbx_strand_id
1 'polypeptide(L)'
;MSLASPQLLPITTKPPSFPLNLQHDTNLTSFPPAMAASASSPANLRSLYRSLLRELPPRPILSSPRTPLHRRIRSSFVDSPSTSTSASSSSSHALEHQAQLAQQLIAYLRAQRMYVTLIERYNPGMEMDQDERIRLTARRVGMDLPSVQKKKKTTQ
;
A
#
# COMPACT_ATOMS: atom_id res chain seq x y z
N MET A 1 -54.28 -25.23 -20.87
CA MET A 1 -53.25 -25.18 -21.94
C MET A 1 -53.43 -23.84 -22.62
N SER A 2 -52.47 -22.95 -22.79
CA SER A 2 -51.08 -23.13 -23.18
C SER A 2 -50.24 -21.93 -22.70
N LEU A 3 -49.01 -22.21 -22.28
CA LEU A 3 -48.02 -21.24 -21.83
C LEU A 3 -47.48 -20.45 -23.03
N ALA A 4 -47.46 -19.12 -22.94
CA ALA A 4 -46.76 -18.29 -23.91
C ALA A 4 -45.27 -18.23 -23.57
N SER A 5 -44.47 -18.97 -24.34
CA SER A 5 -43.00 -18.96 -24.29
C SER A 5 -42.44 -17.64 -24.85
N PRO A 6 -41.50 -16.97 -24.17
CA PRO A 6 -40.72 -15.89 -24.78
C PRO A 6 -39.58 -16.47 -25.64
N GLN A 7 -39.58 -16.11 -26.93
CA GLN A 7 -38.55 -16.46 -27.91
C GLN A 7 -37.27 -15.66 -27.61
N LEU A 8 -36.19 -16.35 -27.25
CA LEU A 8 -34.85 -15.78 -27.09
C LEU A 8 -34.16 -15.69 -28.46
N LEU A 9 -33.69 -14.49 -28.83
CA LEU A 9 -32.85 -14.26 -30.01
C LEU A 9 -31.40 -14.72 -29.73
N PRO A 10 -30.73 -15.42 -30.67
CA PRO A 10 -29.33 -15.78 -30.51
C PRO A 10 -28.43 -14.57 -30.79
N ILE A 11 -27.75 -14.08 -29.77
CA ILE A 11 -26.64 -13.13 -29.92
C ILE A 11 -25.42 -13.85 -30.50
N THR A 12 -25.17 -13.68 -31.79
CA THR A 12 -23.91 -14.09 -32.43
C THR A 12 -22.85 -13.03 -32.15
N THR A 13 -22.01 -13.27 -31.15
CA THR A 13 -20.82 -12.43 -30.92
C THR A 13 -19.63 -13.10 -31.60
N LYS A 14 -19.32 -12.65 -32.83
CA LYS A 14 -18.06 -12.97 -33.51
C LYS A 14 -16.91 -12.37 -32.69
N PRO A 15 -15.96 -13.16 -32.17
CA PRO A 15 -14.82 -12.60 -31.46
C PRO A 15 -13.89 -11.89 -32.46
N PRO A 16 -13.31 -10.73 -32.13
CA PRO A 16 -12.30 -10.10 -32.96
C PRO A 16 -11.04 -10.98 -32.98
N SER A 17 -10.67 -11.44 -34.17
CA SER A 17 -9.41 -12.13 -34.43
C SER A 17 -8.25 -11.13 -34.28
N PHE A 18 -7.51 -11.22 -33.19
CA PHE A 18 -6.24 -10.51 -33.04
C PHE A 18 -5.13 -11.30 -33.75
N PRO A 19 -4.37 -10.69 -34.67
CA PRO A 19 -3.17 -11.33 -35.19
C PRO A 19 -2.11 -11.40 -34.09
N LEU A 20 -1.74 -12.62 -33.70
CA LEU A 20 -0.59 -12.95 -32.88
C LEU A 20 0.68 -12.64 -33.70
N ASN A 21 1.10 -11.38 -33.71
CA ASN A 21 2.41 -11.02 -34.23
C ASN A 21 3.39 -10.98 -33.05
N LEU A 22 3.99 -12.14 -32.77
CA LEU A 22 4.99 -12.32 -31.73
C LEU A 22 6.39 -12.05 -32.34
N GLN A 23 6.68 -10.80 -32.71
CA GLN A 23 8.07 -10.36 -32.82
C GLN A 23 8.67 -10.33 -31.42
N HIS A 24 9.48 -11.35 -31.15
CA HIS A 24 10.42 -11.40 -30.06
C HIS A 24 11.64 -10.58 -30.47
N ASP A 25 11.51 -9.25 -30.44
CA ASP A 25 12.66 -8.37 -30.49
C ASP A 25 13.40 -8.51 -29.16
N THR A 26 14.32 -9.46 -29.10
CA THR A 26 15.36 -9.55 -28.07
C THR A 26 16.40 -8.46 -28.30
N ASN A 27 15.94 -7.22 -28.39
CA ASN A 27 16.83 -6.08 -28.27
C ASN A 27 17.19 -5.98 -26.80
N LEU A 28 18.37 -6.51 -26.49
CA LEU A 28 19.08 -6.39 -25.22
C LEU A 28 19.06 -4.91 -24.82
N THR A 29 18.04 -4.54 -24.05
CA THR A 29 17.98 -3.25 -23.36
C THR A 29 19.05 -3.34 -22.28
N SER A 30 20.27 -2.98 -22.68
CA SER A 30 21.28 -2.42 -21.82
C SER A 30 20.62 -1.25 -21.08
N PHE A 31 20.00 -1.55 -19.93
CA PHE A 31 19.61 -0.53 -18.97
C PHE A 31 20.88 0.28 -18.65
N PRO A 32 20.86 1.62 -18.80
CA PRO A 32 22.03 2.42 -18.51
C PRO A 32 22.42 2.21 -17.03
N PRO A 33 23.68 1.83 -16.72
CA PRO A 33 24.13 1.61 -15.34
C PRO A 33 24.13 2.88 -14.48
N ALA A 34 23.87 4.05 -15.08
CA ALA A 34 23.86 5.34 -14.40
C ALA A 34 22.77 5.45 -13.31
N MET A 35 21.63 4.75 -13.45
CA MET A 35 20.56 4.82 -12.45
C MET A 35 20.92 4.05 -11.18
N ALA A 36 21.53 2.87 -11.32
CA ALA A 36 22.04 2.07 -10.19
C ALA A 36 23.21 2.79 -9.48
N ALA A 37 24.14 3.40 -10.24
CA ALA A 37 25.21 4.19 -9.64
C ALA A 37 24.72 5.37 -8.78
N SER A 38 23.52 5.90 -9.07
CA SER A 38 22.92 6.99 -8.30
C SER A 38 22.22 6.50 -7.03
N ALA A 39 21.77 5.25 -6.95
CA ALA A 39 21.04 4.71 -5.80
C ALA A 39 21.92 4.59 -4.54
N SER A 40 23.18 4.19 -4.70
CA SER A 40 24.19 4.19 -3.62
C SER A 40 24.85 5.56 -3.38
N SER A 41 24.49 6.61 -4.14
CA SER A 41 25.03 7.96 -3.92
C SER A 41 24.66 8.50 -2.53
N PRO A 42 25.60 9.09 -1.78
CA PRO A 42 25.34 9.57 -0.43
C PRO A 42 24.33 10.73 -0.39
N ALA A 43 24.12 11.46 -1.51
CA ALA A 43 23.04 12.44 -1.62
C ALA A 43 21.66 11.76 -1.72
N ASN A 44 21.58 10.68 -2.48
CA ASN A 44 20.35 9.91 -2.67
C ASN A 44 19.93 9.22 -1.36
N LEU A 45 20.86 8.57 -0.66
CA LEU A 45 20.60 7.95 0.65
C LEU A 45 20.03 8.95 1.66
N ARG A 46 20.55 10.19 1.69
CA ARG A 46 20.02 11.26 2.55
C ARG A 46 18.61 11.70 2.14
N SER A 47 18.34 11.76 0.83
CA SER A 47 17.01 12.07 0.31
C SER A 47 15.99 10.99 0.69
N LEU A 48 16.31 9.71 0.46
CA LEU A 48 15.49 8.56 0.86
C LEU A 48 15.24 8.51 2.36
N TYR A 49 16.27 8.76 3.15
CA TYR A 49 16.13 8.84 4.60
C TYR A 49 15.12 9.93 5.01
N ARG A 50 15.20 11.12 4.40
CA ARG A 50 14.29 12.23 4.71
C ARG A 50 12.87 11.97 4.22
N SER A 51 12.68 11.38 3.04
CA SER A 51 11.34 11.03 2.56
C SER A 51 10.71 9.97 3.46
N LEU A 52 11.45 8.94 3.86
CA LEU A 52 10.99 7.93 4.82
C LEU A 52 10.57 8.55 6.16
N LEU A 53 11.34 9.52 6.68
CA LEU A 53 10.97 10.24 7.89
C LEU A 53 9.71 11.11 7.76
N ARG A 54 9.36 11.55 6.54
CA ARG A 54 8.12 12.31 6.27
C ARG A 54 6.90 11.41 6.10
N GLU A 55 7.10 10.14 5.74
CA GLU A 55 6.02 9.14 5.69
C GLU A 55 5.63 8.63 7.09
N LEU A 56 6.47 8.85 8.09
CA LEU A 56 6.13 8.59 9.49
C LEU A 56 5.22 9.69 10.06
N PRO A 57 4.29 9.37 10.97
CA PRO A 57 3.44 10.37 11.61
C PRO A 57 4.26 11.53 12.20
N PRO A 58 3.86 12.80 11.95
CA PRO A 58 4.61 13.97 12.42
C PRO A 58 4.67 13.97 13.94
N ARG A 59 5.86 14.26 14.47
CA ARG A 59 6.08 14.30 15.92
C ARG A 59 5.89 15.71 16.44
N PRO A 60 5.30 15.87 17.64
CA PRO A 60 5.39 17.14 18.35
C PRO A 60 6.86 17.45 18.63
N ILE A 61 7.31 18.62 18.19
CA ILE A 61 8.69 19.12 18.22
C ILE A 61 9.36 19.11 19.60
N LEU A 62 8.59 18.99 20.68
CA LEU A 62 9.06 19.00 22.07
C LEU A 62 9.25 17.59 22.66
N SER A 63 8.97 16.52 21.93
CA SER A 63 9.13 15.14 22.41
C SER A 63 10.57 14.65 22.21
N SER A 64 11.46 15.09 23.10
CA SER A 64 12.80 14.52 23.27
C SER A 64 12.74 13.46 24.37
N PRO A 65 13.27 12.23 24.18
CA PRO A 65 14.33 11.84 23.25
C PRO A 65 13.88 11.20 21.92
N ARG A 66 14.79 11.18 20.93
CA ARG A 66 14.64 10.50 19.64
C ARG A 66 14.27 9.02 19.86
N THR A 67 13.07 8.60 19.47
CA THR A 67 12.62 7.20 19.66
C THR A 67 13.63 6.18 19.13
N PRO A 68 13.73 4.99 19.75
CA PRO A 68 14.65 3.93 19.34
C PRO A 68 14.52 3.54 17.86
N LEU A 69 13.31 3.57 17.29
CA LEU A 69 13.04 3.34 15.87
C LEU A 69 13.88 4.25 14.96
N HIS A 70 13.91 5.55 15.25
CA HIS A 70 14.66 6.53 14.45
C HIS A 70 16.18 6.34 14.55
N ARG A 71 16.67 5.77 15.66
CA ARG A 71 18.08 5.38 15.81
C ARG A 71 18.36 4.14 14.96
N ARG A 72 17.47 3.13 15.00
CA ARG A 72 17.57 1.91 14.19
C ARG A 72 17.54 2.17 12.68
N ILE A 73 16.66 3.07 12.21
CA ILE A 73 16.67 3.50 10.81
C ILE A 73 17.99 4.20 10.53
N ARG A 74 18.46 5.12 11.38
CA ARG A 74 19.72 5.82 11.11
C ARG A 74 20.90 4.86 11.03
N SER A 75 21.01 3.88 11.93
CA SER A 75 22.08 2.89 11.91
C SER A 75 22.03 2.04 10.63
N SER A 76 20.86 1.66 10.12
CA SER A 76 20.78 0.89 8.87
C SER A 76 21.30 1.62 7.63
N PHE A 77 21.41 2.96 7.67
CA PHE A 77 22.00 3.76 6.59
C PHE A 77 23.46 4.17 6.86
N VAL A 78 23.95 4.03 8.10
CA VAL A 78 25.28 4.53 8.53
C VAL A 78 26.25 3.40 8.89
N ASP A 79 25.79 2.28 9.48
CA ASP A 79 26.63 1.12 9.85
C ASP A 79 27.07 0.26 8.64
N SER A 80 26.74 0.67 7.41
CA SER A 80 27.25 0.00 6.23
C SER A 80 28.74 0.36 6.03
N PRO A 81 29.65 -0.61 5.94
CA PRO A 81 31.04 -0.48 6.38
C PRO A 81 31.88 0.36 5.40
N SER A 82 31.97 1.67 5.66
CA SER A 82 32.97 2.54 5.03
C SER A 82 34.33 2.54 5.76
N THR A 83 34.48 1.77 6.84
CA THR A 83 35.69 1.80 7.71
C THR A 83 36.68 0.66 7.44
N SER A 84 36.36 -0.32 6.60
CA SER A 84 37.27 -1.42 6.26
C SER A 84 37.89 -1.21 4.89
N THR A 85 39.11 -0.68 4.86
CA THR A 85 39.94 -0.28 3.70
C THR A 85 40.31 -1.40 2.70
N SER A 86 39.54 -2.49 2.57
CA SER A 86 39.90 -3.61 1.66
C SER A 86 38.74 -4.43 1.04
N ALA A 87 37.48 -3.97 1.10
CA ALA A 87 36.34 -4.68 0.48
C ALA A 87 35.38 -3.71 -0.25
N SER A 88 35.83 -3.13 -1.36
CA SER A 88 35.11 -2.07 -2.09
C SER A 88 33.94 -2.56 -2.96
N SER A 89 33.88 -3.85 -3.32
CA SER A 89 32.84 -4.39 -4.20
C SER A 89 31.63 -4.97 -3.47
N SER A 90 31.80 -5.64 -2.32
CA SER A 90 30.68 -6.21 -1.56
C SER A 90 29.89 -5.16 -0.77
N SER A 91 30.56 -4.10 -0.32
CA SER A 91 29.94 -3.00 0.43
C SER A 91 29.05 -2.12 -0.44
N SER A 92 29.40 -1.91 -1.72
CA SER A 92 28.58 -1.14 -2.65
C SER A 92 27.26 -1.84 -2.95
N HIS A 93 27.26 -3.16 -3.15
CA HIS A 93 26.05 -3.96 -3.32
C HIS A 93 25.14 -3.95 -2.09
N ALA A 94 25.70 -3.97 -0.88
CA ALA A 94 24.92 -3.88 0.35
C ALA A 94 24.22 -2.51 0.49
N LEU A 95 24.90 -1.42 0.14
CA LEU A 95 24.33 -0.07 0.12
C LEU A 95 23.25 0.09 -0.94
N GLU A 96 23.47 -0.45 -2.13
CA GLU A 96 22.51 -0.48 -3.23
C GLU A 96 21.23 -1.21 -2.83
N HIS A 97 21.37 -2.40 -2.26
CA HIS A 97 20.24 -3.20 -1.75
C HIS A 97 19.47 -2.45 -0.64
N GLN A 98 20.18 -1.81 0.29
CA GLN A 98 19.56 -1.00 1.33
C GLN A 98 18.79 0.21 0.77
N ALA A 99 19.31 0.86 -0.28
CA ALA A 99 18.62 1.96 -0.96
C ALA A 99 17.34 1.47 -1.64
N GLN A 100 17.38 0.31 -2.29
CA GLN A 100 16.22 -0.31 -2.93
C GLN A 100 15.14 -0.68 -1.90
N LEU A 101 15.52 -1.30 -0.78
CA LEU A 101 14.59 -1.61 0.31
C LEU A 101 13.92 -0.35 0.86
N ALA A 102 14.69 0.73 1.05
CA ALA A 102 14.15 2.00 1.52
C ALA A 102 13.12 2.57 0.55
N GLN A 103 13.39 2.52 -0.76
CA GLN A 103 12.46 2.97 -1.80
C GLN A 103 11.15 2.16 -1.78
N GLN A 104 11.24 0.83 -1.69
CA GLN A 104 10.09 -0.06 -1.60
C GLN A 104 9.23 0.26 -0.37
N LEU A 105 9.88 0.46 0.79
CA LEU A 105 9.19 0.80 2.03
C LEU A 105 8.46 2.16 1.93
N ILE A 106 9.07 3.16 1.32
CA ILE A 106 8.42 4.46 1.08
C ILE A 106 7.18 4.28 0.20
N ALA A 107 7.28 3.51 -0.89
CA ALA A 107 6.16 3.23 -1.78
C ALA A 107 5.01 2.53 -1.03
N TYR A 108 5.35 1.53 -0.20
CA TYR A 108 4.38 0.83 0.64
C TYR A 108 3.67 1.76 1.62
N LEU A 109 4.41 2.62 2.33
CA LEU A 109 3.80 3.55 3.30
C LEU A 109 2.85 4.55 2.64
N ARG A 110 3.19 5.02 1.43
CA ARG A 110 2.29 5.88 0.64
C ARG A 110 1.03 5.14 0.22
N ALA A 111 1.17 3.91 -0.26
CA ALA A 111 0.04 3.05 -0.61
C ALA A 111 -0.86 2.79 0.62
N GLN A 112 -0.27 2.56 1.80
CA GLN A 112 -1.02 2.38 3.05
C GLN A 112 -1.86 3.61 3.41
N ARG A 113 -1.29 4.83 3.27
CA ARG A 113 -2.02 6.08 3.50
C ARG A 113 -3.20 6.22 2.54
N MET A 114 -2.97 5.98 1.25
CA MET A 114 -4.03 6.00 0.25
C MET A 114 -5.11 4.97 0.53
N TYR A 115 -4.74 3.76 0.94
CA TYR A 115 -5.67 2.69 1.29
C TYR A 115 -6.61 3.10 2.43
N VAL A 116 -6.07 3.70 3.50
CA VAL A 116 -6.88 4.22 4.61
C VAL A 116 -7.88 5.27 4.09
N THR A 117 -7.42 6.24 3.30
CA THR A 117 -8.30 7.24 2.69
C THR A 117 -9.39 6.64 1.79
N LEU A 118 -9.06 5.60 1.03
CA LEU A 118 -10.03 4.90 0.18
C LEU A 118 -11.09 4.18 1.02
N ILE A 119 -10.68 3.50 2.10
CA ILE A 119 -11.61 2.85 3.02
C ILE A 119 -12.58 3.87 3.60
N GLU A 120 -12.07 4.97 4.15
CA GLU A 120 -12.90 6.01 4.77
C GLU A 120 -13.92 6.60 3.79
N ARG A 121 -13.52 6.80 2.52
CA ARG A 121 -14.40 7.36 1.49
C ARG A 121 -15.47 6.38 1.00
N TYR A 122 -15.08 5.15 0.73
CA TYR A 122 -15.95 4.17 0.09
C TYR A 122 -16.72 3.32 1.11
N ASN A 123 -16.33 3.36 2.38
CA ASN A 123 -17.01 2.66 3.47
C ASN A 123 -17.31 3.59 4.67
N PRO A 124 -18.11 4.65 4.48
CA PRO A 124 -18.43 5.62 5.54
C PRO A 124 -19.29 5.03 6.68
N GLY A 125 -19.81 3.81 6.50
CA GLY A 125 -20.61 3.12 7.51
C GLY A 125 -19.84 2.01 8.24
N MET A 126 -18.52 1.87 8.05
CA MET A 126 -17.77 0.76 8.65
C MET A 126 -17.74 0.81 10.18
N GLU A 127 -17.74 2.01 10.76
CA GLU A 127 -17.74 2.19 12.22
C GLU A 127 -19.14 2.12 12.83
N MET A 128 -20.21 2.06 12.02
CA MET A 128 -21.58 2.04 12.51
C MET A 128 -22.03 0.60 12.81
N ASP A 129 -22.39 0.35 14.06
CA ASP A 129 -22.89 -0.96 14.48
C ASP A 129 -24.21 -1.31 13.76
N GLN A 130 -24.45 -2.59 13.54
CA GLN A 130 -25.61 -3.04 12.77
C GLN A 130 -26.94 -2.60 13.41
N ASP A 131 -27.01 -2.60 14.73
CA ASP A 131 -28.19 -2.15 15.49
C ASP A 131 -28.50 -0.66 15.24
N GLU A 132 -27.47 0.17 15.17
CA GLU A 132 -27.60 1.61 14.91
C GLU A 132 -28.04 1.88 13.47
N ARG A 133 -27.51 1.12 12.50
CA ARG A 133 -27.96 1.16 11.09
C ARG A 133 -29.44 0.85 10.95
N ILE A 134 -29.91 -0.20 11.63
CA ILE A 134 -31.33 -0.59 11.61
C ILE A 134 -32.18 0.51 12.24
N ARG A 135 -31.74 1.08 13.37
CA ARG A 135 -32.45 2.19 14.03
C ARG A 135 -32.57 3.43 13.15
N LEU A 136 -31.49 3.84 12.47
CA LEU A 136 -31.51 4.99 11.55
C LEU A 136 -32.40 4.74 10.33
N THR A 137 -32.40 3.52 9.80
CA THR A 137 -33.29 3.13 8.70
C THR A 137 -34.76 3.15 9.12
N ALA A 138 -35.07 2.68 10.32
CA ALA A 138 -36.42 2.73 10.86
C ALA A 138 -36.90 4.17 11.08
N ARG A 139 -36.04 5.04 11.65
CA ARG A 139 -36.36 6.46 11.81
C ARG A 139 -36.62 7.14 10.46
N ARG A 140 -35.89 6.74 9.42
CA ARG A 140 -36.09 7.24 8.05
C ARG A 140 -37.48 6.90 7.49
N VAL A 141 -38.11 5.81 7.94
CA VAL A 141 -39.49 5.43 7.57
C VAL A 141 -40.54 5.87 8.60
N GLY A 142 -40.14 6.66 9.61
CA GLY A 142 -41.06 7.15 10.65
C GLY A 142 -41.38 6.12 11.74
N MET A 143 -40.58 5.06 11.87
CA MET A 143 -40.74 4.01 12.88
C MET A 143 -39.59 4.05 13.88
N ASP A 144 -39.85 3.89 15.18
CA ASP A 144 -38.77 3.75 16.18
C ASP A 144 -38.64 2.29 16.61
N LEU A 145 -37.40 1.81 16.66
CA LEU A 145 -37.13 0.44 17.08
C LEU A 145 -37.08 0.35 18.60
N PRO A 146 -37.72 -0.65 19.23
CA PRO A 146 -37.57 -0.91 20.65
C PRO A 146 -36.10 -1.25 20.95
N SER A 147 -35.59 -0.79 22.09
CA SER A 147 -34.21 -1.07 22.50
C SER A 147 -34.01 -2.58 22.63
N VAL A 148 -33.23 -3.16 21.71
CA VAL A 148 -32.84 -4.57 21.80
C VAL A 148 -31.97 -4.71 23.05
N GLN A 149 -32.48 -5.37 24.08
CA GLN A 149 -31.64 -5.72 25.23
C GLN A 149 -30.53 -6.63 24.72
N LYS A 150 -29.28 -6.13 24.72
CA LYS A 150 -28.10 -6.92 24.36
C LYS A 150 -28.12 -8.18 25.23
N LYS A 151 -28.43 -9.34 24.64
CA LYS A 151 -28.36 -10.63 25.33
C LYS A 151 -26.92 -10.77 25.83
N LYS A 152 -26.72 -10.63 27.14
CA LYS A 152 -25.45 -10.93 27.79
C LYS A 152 -25.14 -12.38 27.42
N LYS A 153 -24.05 -12.59 26.67
CA LYS A 153 -23.52 -13.94 26.49
C LYS A 153 -23.06 -14.40 27.87
N THR A 154 -23.88 -15.20 28.52
CA THR A 154 -23.51 -15.96 29.70
C THR A 154 -22.45 -16.96 29.24
N THR A 155 -21.18 -16.64 29.47
CA THR A 155 -20.09 -17.60 29.41
C THR A 155 -20.33 -18.61 30.55
N GLN A 156 -20.68 -19.85 30.19
CA GLN A 156 -20.55 -21.00 31.09
C GLN A 156 -19.15 -21.56 30.98
#